data_AF-A0A183C3R8-F1
#
_entry.id   AF-A0A183C3R8-F1
#
_cell.length_a   1.000
_cell.length_b   1.000
_cell.length_c   1.000
_cell.angle_alpha   90.00
_cell.angle_beta   90.00
_cell.angle_gamma   90.00
#
_symmetry.space_group_name_H-M   'P 1'
#
loop_
_entity.id
_entity.type
_entity.pdbx_description
1 polymer ?
#
loop_
_entity_poly.entity_id
_entity_poly.type
_entity_poly.pdbx_seq_one_letter_code
_entity_poly.pdbx_strand_id
1 'polypeptide(L)'
;MIKIAARLWALDARLQHCLAPIFHKIHNFSGLKTDNGFIAGISTMTHSTYDFEKLRSLTDDLLKKQQQTKVLFAYSGRDHLIETEISEEFSRAIGGPVLGQNGRISIFFTKERHFLQKHQGSFMAKCVLAYVENDDSTTH
;
A
#
# COMPACT_ATOMS: atom_id res chain seq x y z
N MET A 1 -6.31 -5.91 -14.08
CA MET A 1 -6.33 -7.36 -13.80
C MET A 1 -7.32 -7.79 -12.72
N ILE A 2 -7.32 -7.15 -11.53
CA ILE A 2 -8.11 -7.64 -10.39
C ILE A 2 -9.63 -7.72 -10.62
N LYS A 3 -10.20 -6.76 -11.37
CA LYS A 3 -11.63 -6.76 -11.76
C LYS A 3 -12.00 -7.95 -12.66
N ILE A 4 -11.08 -8.42 -13.51
CA ILE A 4 -11.31 -9.58 -14.38
C ILE A 4 -11.29 -10.86 -13.53
N ALA A 5 -10.30 -10.99 -12.65
CA ALA A 5 -10.21 -12.13 -11.72
C ALA A 5 -11.44 -12.21 -10.81
N ALA A 6 -11.92 -11.07 -10.30
CA ALA A 6 -13.15 -11.00 -9.51
C ALA A 6 -14.38 -11.43 -10.32
N ARG A 7 -14.56 -10.92 -11.54
CA ARG A 7 -15.65 -11.35 -12.43
C ARG A 7 -15.60 -12.85 -12.69
N LEU A 8 -14.42 -13.41 -12.96
CA LEU A 8 -14.21 -14.84 -13.18
C LEU A 8 -14.61 -15.66 -11.94
N TRP A 9 -14.25 -15.18 -10.74
CA TRP A 9 -14.64 -15.81 -9.48
C TRP A 9 -16.16 -15.76 -9.23
N ALA A 10 -16.83 -14.71 -9.67
CA ALA A 10 -18.26 -14.50 -9.45
C ALA A 10 -19.19 -15.29 -10.41
N LEU A 11 -18.65 -16.01 -11.41
CA LEU A 11 -19.48 -16.65 -12.44
C LEU A 11 -20.29 -17.86 -11.94
N ASP A 12 -19.62 -18.84 -11.31
CA ASP A 12 -20.27 -20.10 -10.93
C ASP A 12 -19.52 -20.83 -9.80
N ALA A 13 -20.25 -21.54 -8.94
CA ALA A 13 -19.68 -22.26 -7.80
C ALA A 13 -18.76 -23.42 -8.19
N ARG A 14 -19.02 -24.10 -9.32
CA ARG A 14 -18.13 -25.17 -9.82
C ARG A 14 -16.83 -24.59 -10.33
N LEU A 15 -16.91 -23.43 -10.99
CA LEU A 15 -15.73 -22.70 -11.45
C LEU A 15 -14.88 -22.22 -10.27
N GLN A 16 -15.50 -21.74 -9.19
CA GLN A 16 -14.81 -21.38 -7.95
C GLN A 16 -14.00 -22.55 -7.39
N HIS A 17 -14.58 -23.75 -7.37
CA HIS A 17 -13.87 -24.95 -6.88
C HIS A 17 -12.62 -25.26 -7.71
N CYS A 18 -12.71 -25.16 -9.05
CA CYS A 18 -11.58 -25.36 -9.95
C CYS A 18 -10.52 -24.23 -9.85
N LEU A 19 -10.95 -22.98 -9.63
CA LEU A 19 -10.08 -21.82 -9.57
C LEU A 19 -9.46 -21.60 -8.19
N ALA A 20 -10.05 -22.13 -7.12
CA ALA A 20 -9.58 -21.94 -5.75
C ALA A 20 -8.07 -22.24 -5.58
N PRO A 21 -7.52 -23.37 -6.08
CA PRO A 21 -6.08 -23.64 -5.97
C PRO A 21 -5.20 -22.60 -6.69
N ILE A 22 -5.68 -22.07 -7.82
CA ILE A 22 -4.98 -21.06 -8.61
C ILE A 22 -4.95 -19.73 -7.84
N PHE A 23 -6.11 -19.29 -7.34
CA PHE A 23 -6.22 -18.05 -6.57
C PHE A 23 -5.37 -18.10 -5.30
N HIS A 24 -5.38 -19.24 -4.60
CA HIS A 24 -4.54 -19.44 -3.42
C HIS A 24 -3.03 -19.33 -3.74
N LYS A 25 -2.57 -19.97 -4.82
CA LYS A 25 -1.17 -19.88 -5.26
C LYS A 25 -0.77 -18.45 -5.61
N ILE A 26 -1.62 -17.72 -6.32
CA ILE A 26 -1.36 -16.32 -6.69
C ILE A 26 -1.26 -15.45 -5.43
N HIS A 27 -2.20 -15.57 -4.50
CA HIS A 27 -2.20 -14.77 -3.27
C HIS A 27 -0.97 -15.05 -2.40
N ASN A 28 -0.64 -16.33 -2.20
CA ASN A 28 0.55 -16.70 -1.44
C ASN A 28 1.86 -16.26 -2.13
N PHE A 29 1.92 -16.31 -3.47
CA PHE A 29 3.06 -15.78 -4.23
C PHE A 29 3.23 -14.27 -4.02
N SER A 30 2.12 -13.53 -4.03
CA SER A 30 2.08 -12.09 -3.69
C SER A 30 2.28 -11.82 -2.19
N GLY A 31 2.42 -12.86 -1.35
CA GLY A 31 2.58 -12.74 0.10
C GLY A 31 1.31 -12.36 0.87
N LEU A 32 0.16 -12.29 0.19
CA LEU A 32 -1.16 -12.21 0.80
C LEU A 32 -1.52 -13.61 1.29
N LYS A 33 -1.04 -13.97 2.48
CA LYS A 33 -1.30 -15.28 3.08
C LYS A 33 -2.80 -15.48 3.25
N THR A 34 -3.33 -16.51 2.61
CA THR A 34 -4.73 -16.93 2.75
C THR A 34 -4.75 -18.39 3.20
N ASP A 35 -5.72 -18.79 4.01
CA ASP A 35 -5.78 -20.18 4.47
C ASP A 35 -6.22 -21.14 3.36
N ASN A 36 -7.01 -20.66 2.40
CA ASN A 36 -7.46 -21.43 1.26
C ASN A 36 -7.84 -20.55 0.05
N GLY A 37 -8.11 -21.22 -1.07
CA GLY A 37 -8.46 -20.58 -2.33
C GLY A 37 -9.80 -19.85 -2.37
N PHE A 38 -10.76 -20.27 -1.54
CA PHE A 38 -12.03 -19.56 -1.43
C PHE A 38 -11.85 -18.21 -0.75
N ILE A 39 -11.06 -18.15 0.33
CA ILE A 39 -10.68 -16.90 0.99
C ILE A 39 -9.94 -15.98 0.02
N ALA A 40 -8.99 -16.52 -0.77
CA ALA A 40 -8.30 -15.76 -1.81
C ALA A 40 -9.25 -15.19 -2.89
N GLY A 41 -10.23 -15.99 -3.34
CA GLY A 41 -11.25 -15.55 -4.28
C GLY A 41 -12.15 -14.44 -3.72
N ILE A 42 -12.63 -14.58 -2.48
CA ILE A 42 -13.41 -13.54 -1.79
C ILE A 42 -12.58 -12.28 -1.58
N SER A 43 -11.31 -12.40 -1.16
CA SER A 43 -10.40 -11.26 -1.04
C SER A 43 -10.23 -10.52 -2.37
N THR A 44 -10.15 -11.26 -3.49
CA THR A 44 -10.10 -10.67 -4.84
C THR A 44 -11.36 -9.86 -5.15
N MET A 45 -12.54 -10.38 -4.78
CA MET A 45 -13.80 -9.66 -4.93
C MET A 45 -13.78 -8.35 -4.15
N THR A 46 -13.36 -8.37 -2.89
CA THR A 46 -13.23 -7.17 -2.04
C THR A 46 -12.24 -6.16 -2.64
N HIS A 47 -11.09 -6.61 -3.13
CA HIS A 47 -10.14 -5.71 -3.80
C HIS A 47 -10.70 -5.10 -5.09
N SER A 48 -11.61 -5.80 -5.78
CA SER A 48 -12.21 -5.30 -7.02
C SER A 48 -13.21 -4.14 -6.81
N THR A 49 -13.75 -4.01 -5.60
CA THR A 49 -14.65 -2.91 -5.22
C THR A 49 -13.89 -1.69 -4.69
N TYR A 50 -12.56 -1.77 -4.59
CA TYR A 50 -11.75 -0.66 -4.10
C TYR A 50 -11.75 0.49 -5.13
N ASP A 51 -12.23 1.66 -4.70
CA ASP A 51 -12.26 2.87 -5.53
C ASP A 51 -11.04 3.74 -5.23
N PHE A 52 -9.96 3.43 -5.94
CA PHE A 52 -8.69 4.13 -5.78
C PHE A 52 -8.79 5.62 -6.16
N GLU A 53 -9.57 5.96 -7.20
CA GLU A 53 -9.70 7.35 -7.65
C GLU A 53 -10.40 8.21 -6.60
N LYS A 54 -11.45 7.67 -5.97
CA LYS A 54 -12.12 8.36 -4.87
C LYS A 54 -11.21 8.50 -3.64
N LEU A 55 -10.42 7.49 -3.31
CA LEU A 55 -9.47 7.59 -2.20
C LEU A 55 -8.33 8.55 -2.50
N ARG A 56 -7.85 8.60 -3.75
CA ARG A 56 -6.85 9.56 -4.20
C ARG A 56 -7.37 10.99 -4.06
N SER A 57 -8.59 11.28 -4.53
CA SER A 57 -9.16 12.62 -4.42
C SER A 57 -9.35 13.06 -2.97
N LEU A 58 -9.78 12.15 -2.08
CA LEU A 58 -9.87 12.43 -0.64
C LEU A 58 -8.50 12.69 -0.01
N THR A 59 -7.48 11.94 -0.42
CA THR A 59 -6.11 12.11 0.05
C THR A 59 -5.56 13.46 -0.41
N ASP A 60 -5.73 13.82 -1.69
CA ASP A 60 -5.31 15.11 -2.23
C ASP A 60 -6.00 16.27 -1.52
N ASP A 61 -7.30 16.15 -1.26
CA ASP A 61 -8.07 17.15 -0.52
C ASP A 61 -7.54 17.31 0.91
N LEU A 62 -7.25 16.21 1.59
CA LEU A 62 -6.70 16.22 2.95
C LEU A 62 -5.31 16.85 2.97
N LEU A 63 -4.45 16.48 2.02
CA LEU A 63 -3.09 17.03 1.88
C LEU A 63 -3.09 18.51 1.51
N LYS A 64 -4.07 19.00 0.75
CA LYS A 64 -4.21 20.41 0.38
C LYS A 64 -4.81 21.25 1.50
N LYS A 65 -5.86 20.76 2.17
CA LYS A 65 -6.63 21.51 3.18
C LYS A 65 -5.99 21.46 4.56
N GLN A 66 -5.26 20.40 4.89
CA GLN A 66 -4.61 20.24 6.20
C GLN A 66 -3.09 20.19 6.04
N GLN A 67 -2.48 21.38 6.02
CA GLN A 67 -1.03 21.51 5.92
C GLN A 67 -0.29 20.94 7.13
N GLN A 68 -0.96 20.79 8.28
CA GLN A 68 -0.42 20.16 9.48
C GLN A 68 -0.37 18.62 9.43
N THR A 69 -0.99 17.98 8.43
CA THR A 69 -0.95 16.52 8.33
C THR A 69 0.46 16.05 8.01
N LYS A 70 1.05 15.39 8.99
CA LYS A 70 2.31 14.68 8.89
C LYS A 70 2.14 13.38 8.11
N VAL A 71 3.02 13.14 7.14
CA VAL A 71 2.96 11.95 6.27
C VAL A 71 4.33 11.31 6.22
N LEU A 72 4.40 10.03 6.57
CA LEU A 72 5.56 9.19 6.30
C LEU A 72 5.19 8.21 5.19
N PHE A 73 5.79 8.37 4.02
CA PHE A 73 5.60 7.46 2.89
C PHE A 73 6.90 6.70 2.63
N ALA A 74 6.83 5.38 2.65
CA ALA A 74 7.95 4.50 2.38
C ALA A 74 7.59 3.57 1.22
N TYR A 75 8.44 3.53 0.19
CA TYR A 75 8.21 2.71 -1.00
C TYR A 75 9.49 2.06 -1.51
N SER A 76 9.35 1.01 -2.31
CA SER A 76 10.48 0.23 -2.83
C SER A 76 10.52 0.19 -4.36
N GLY A 77 11.74 0.24 -4.90
CA GLY A 77 12.00 0.09 -6.34
C GLY A 77 11.97 -1.36 -6.84
N ARG A 78 11.87 -2.36 -5.93
CA ARG A 78 11.71 -3.78 -6.30
C ARG A 78 10.42 -4.36 -5.72
N ASP A 79 9.41 -3.50 -5.54
CA ASP A 79 8.06 -3.95 -5.28
C ASP A 79 7.49 -4.60 -6.56
N HIS A 80 6.95 -5.81 -6.42
CA HIS A 80 6.37 -6.57 -7.54
C HIS A 80 4.84 -6.48 -7.55
N LEU A 81 4.24 -5.84 -6.55
CA LEU A 81 2.81 -5.60 -6.44
C LEU A 81 2.43 -4.16 -6.76
N ILE A 82 3.37 -3.22 -6.55
CA ILE A 82 3.18 -1.80 -6.82
C ILE A 82 4.27 -1.33 -7.78
N GLU A 83 3.85 -0.71 -8.88
CA GLU A 83 4.75 -0.10 -9.86
C GLU A 83 5.49 1.08 -9.22
N THR A 84 6.81 1.19 -9.48
CA THR A 84 7.65 2.20 -8.82
C THR A 84 7.20 3.60 -9.21
N GLU A 85 6.80 3.78 -10.46
CA GLU A 85 6.36 5.03 -11.05
C GLU A 85 5.13 5.60 -10.35
N ILE A 86 4.18 4.73 -9.96
CA ILE A 86 2.99 5.12 -9.19
C ILE A 86 3.40 5.63 -7.80
N SER A 87 4.34 4.94 -7.16
CA SER A 87 4.84 5.35 -5.85
C SER A 87 5.63 6.67 -5.93
N GLU A 88 6.39 6.88 -7.01
CA GLU A 88 7.09 8.14 -7.26
C GLU A 88 6.13 9.31 -7.51
N GLU A 89 5.03 9.09 -8.24
CA GLU A 89 3.99 10.11 -8.44
C GLU A 89 3.44 10.58 -7.09
N PHE A 90 3.08 9.65 -6.21
CA PHE A 90 2.60 9.98 -4.87
C PHE A 90 3.69 10.66 -4.02
N SER A 91 4.92 10.16 -4.08
CA SER A 91 6.09 10.75 -3.42
C SER A 91 6.27 12.22 -3.80
N ARG A 92 6.15 12.56 -5.08
CA ARG A 92 6.22 13.95 -5.57
C ARG A 92 5.05 14.79 -5.04
N ALA A 93 3.84 14.24 -5.00
CA ALA A 93 2.65 14.94 -4.52
C ALA A 93 2.76 15.37 -3.04
N ILE A 94 3.49 14.62 -2.21
CA ILE A 94 3.65 14.93 -0.79
C ILE A 94 4.91 15.74 -0.43
N GLY A 95 5.82 16.00 -1.37
CA GLY A 95 7.04 16.81 -1.13
C GLY A 95 8.34 16.27 -1.74
N GLY A 96 8.29 15.08 -2.36
CA GLY A 96 9.44 14.43 -3.00
C GLY A 96 10.28 13.57 -2.05
N PRO A 97 11.25 12.81 -2.60
CA PRO A 97 12.11 11.94 -1.81
C PRO A 97 13.10 12.77 -0.98
N VAL A 98 13.12 12.53 0.33
CA VAL A 98 14.17 12.94 1.29
C VAL A 98 14.19 14.41 1.76
N LEU A 99 13.38 15.33 1.22
CA LEU A 99 13.25 16.70 1.78
C LEU A 99 11.86 16.94 2.35
N GLY A 100 11.78 16.89 3.68
CA GLY A 100 10.55 17.12 4.42
C GLY A 100 10.04 18.55 4.26
N GLN A 101 9.01 18.74 3.44
CA GLN A 101 8.21 19.96 3.50
C GLN A 101 7.00 19.71 4.40
N ASN A 102 6.74 20.62 5.35
CA ASN A 102 5.58 20.57 6.25
C ASN A 102 5.39 19.22 6.98
N GLY A 103 6.49 18.59 7.41
CA GLY A 103 6.41 17.31 8.10
C GLY A 103 5.97 16.14 7.21
N ARG A 104 6.19 16.20 5.89
CA ARG A 104 5.90 15.10 4.96
C ARG A 104 7.20 14.53 4.42
N ILE A 105 7.50 13.28 4.72
CA ILE A 105 8.75 12.62 4.36
C ILE A 105 8.43 11.42 3.47
N SER A 106 9.13 11.34 2.35
CA SER A 106 9.12 10.19 1.45
C SER A 106 10.50 9.51 1.46
N ILE A 107 10.50 8.18 1.61
CA ILE A 107 11.69 7.35 1.71
C ILE A 107 11.64 6.27 0.64
N PHE A 108 12.69 6.23 -0.18
CA PHE A 108 12.84 5.25 -1.25
C PHE A 108 13.85 4.17 -0.92
N PHE A 109 13.43 2.91 -1.01
CA PHE A 109 14.24 1.72 -0.78
C PHE A 109 14.61 1.06 -2.11
N THR A 110 15.89 1.02 -2.45
CA THR A 110 16.35 0.54 -3.78
C THR A 110 16.49 -0.98 -3.86
N LYS A 111 16.62 -1.68 -2.73
CA LYS A 111 17.00 -3.11 -2.70
C LYS A 111 15.91 -4.01 -2.12
N GLU A 112 14.98 -3.42 -1.39
CA GLU A 112 13.95 -4.08 -0.61
C GLU A 112 12.80 -4.54 -1.51
N ARG A 113 11.95 -5.45 -1.02
CA ARG A 113 10.73 -5.87 -1.74
C ARG A 113 9.49 -5.30 -1.06
N HIS A 114 8.31 -5.70 -1.51
CA HIS A 114 7.00 -5.24 -1.02
C HIS A 114 6.90 -5.12 0.52
N PHE A 115 7.40 -6.11 1.26
CA PHE A 115 7.28 -6.14 2.73
C PHE A 115 8.39 -5.35 3.43
N LEU A 116 8.40 -4.03 3.26
CA LEU A 116 9.38 -3.12 3.88
C LEU A 116 9.48 -3.30 5.40
N GLN A 117 8.35 -3.51 6.09
CA GLN A 117 8.29 -3.75 7.54
C GLN A 117 9.06 -4.98 8.01
N LYS A 118 9.23 -5.97 7.14
CA LYS A 118 10.00 -7.17 7.49
C LYS A 118 11.51 -6.93 7.43
N HIS A 119 11.95 -6.01 6.56
CA HIS A 119 13.37 -5.79 6.28
C HIS A 119 13.92 -4.52 6.93
N GLN A 120 13.06 -3.51 7.08
CA GLN A 120 13.38 -2.16 7.56
C GLN A 120 12.49 -1.78 8.75
N GLY A 121 11.94 -2.76 9.47
CA GLY A 121 11.02 -2.54 10.59
C GLY A 121 11.60 -1.61 11.66
N SER A 122 12.84 -1.85 12.10
CA SER A 122 13.51 -1.00 13.09
C SER A 122 13.75 0.43 12.59
N PHE A 123 14.05 0.60 11.29
CA PHE A 123 14.22 1.91 10.69
C PHE A 123 12.88 2.65 10.62
N MET A 124 11.82 2.01 10.13
CA MET A 124 10.48 2.60 10.09
C MET A 124 9.95 2.95 11.48
N ALA A 125 10.19 2.11 12.49
CA ALA A 125 9.83 2.41 13.87
C ALA A 125 10.55 3.67 14.39
N LYS A 126 11.85 3.82 14.10
CA LYS A 126 12.61 5.04 14.43
C LYS A 126 12.06 6.27 13.72
N CYS A 127 11.69 6.15 12.44
CA CYS A 127 11.06 7.26 11.72
C CYS A 127 9.74 7.68 12.39
N VAL A 128 8.88 6.73 12.75
CA VAL A 128 7.62 7.02 13.44
C VAL A 128 7.86 7.65 14.81
N LEU A 129 8.80 7.13 15.61
CA LEU A 129 9.16 7.71 16.90
C LEU A 129 9.64 9.16 16.75
N ALA A 130 10.57 9.42 15.82
CA ALA A 130 11.03 10.78 15.55
C ALA A 130 9.89 11.71 15.08
N TYR A 131 8.90 11.17 14.36
CA TYR A 131 7.73 11.92 13.92
C TYR A 131 6.83 12.38 15.07
N VAL A 132 6.67 11.52 16.07
CA VAL A 132 5.84 11.75 17.26
C VAL A 132 6.58 12.64 18.26
N GLU A 133 7.84 12.33 18.58
CA GLU A 133 8.63 13.05 19.59
C GLU A 133 8.92 14.50 19.20
N ASN A 134 9.10 14.79 17.90
CA ASN A 134 9.28 16.17 17.43
C ASN A 134 7.98 17.00 17.44
N ASP A 135 6.80 16.40 17.66
CA ASP A 135 5.55 17.16 17.83
C ASP A 135 5.44 17.77 19.24
N ASP A 136 5.84 17.00 20.26
CA ASP A 136 5.70 17.35 21.67
C ASP A 136 6.69 18.46 22.10
N SER A 137 7.82 18.62 21.39
CA SER A 137 8.80 19.67 21.66
C SER A 137 8.36 21.09 21.28
N THR A 138 7.19 21.25 20.64
CA THR A 138 6.68 22.56 20.17
C THR A 138 5.54 23.14 21.02
N THR A 139 5.19 22.50 22.14
CA THR A 139 4.04 22.89 22.99
C THR A 139 4.42 23.52 24.34
N HIS A 140 5.64 24.03 24.49
CA HIS A 140 6.09 24.75 25.69
C HIS A 140 6.57 26.17 25.39
#